data_AF-A0A950A1U7-F1
#
_entry.id   AF-A0A950A1U7-F1
#
_cell.length_a   1.000
_cell.length_b   1.000
_cell.length_c   1.000
_cell.angle_alpha   90.00
_cell.angle_beta   90.00
_cell.angle_gamma   90.00
#
_symmetry.space_group_name_H-M   'P 1'
#
loop_
_entity.id
_entity.type
_entity.pdbx_description
1 polymer ?
#
loop_
_entity_poly.entity_id
_entity_poly.type
_entity_poly.pdbx_seq_one_letter_code
_entity_poly.pdbx_strand_id
1 'polypeptide(L)'
;AAQRQLSEAEAIFERAGDRWGLAITLWRIADLEVARGRLDSAEASLERARRVLGPTQRERWIANTVAGLAEIALEQGNPDRAVALLREARERYASRHDTLGVEDVEERLRAIAKAAQSAGKETPPTTRSTFE
;
A
#
# COMPACT_ATOMS: atom_id res chain seq x y z
N ALA A 1 -9.78 -2.12 -22.99
CA ALA A 1 -9.75 -0.66 -23.20
C ALA A 1 -8.91 0.06 -22.15
N ALA A 2 -9.22 -0.07 -20.86
CA ALA A 2 -8.54 0.66 -19.77
C ALA A 2 -7.00 0.53 -19.76
N GLN A 3 -6.45 -0.69 -19.91
CA GLN A 3 -4.98 -0.89 -19.94
C GLN A 3 -4.30 -0.05 -21.02
N ARG A 4 -4.84 -0.06 -22.24
CA ARG A 4 -4.26 0.64 -23.39
C ARG A 4 -4.27 2.15 -23.16
N GLN A 5 -5.38 2.68 -22.64
CA GLN A 5 -5.51 4.11 -22.33
C GLN A 5 -4.54 4.54 -21.23
N LEU A 6 -4.36 3.71 -20.19
CA LEU A 6 -3.42 4.00 -19.11
C LEU A 6 -1.96 3.95 -19.59
N SER A 7 -1.58 2.97 -20.41
CA SER A 7 -0.23 2.93 -20.99
C SER A 7 0.05 4.08 -21.97
N GLU A 8 -0.94 4.51 -22.74
CA GLU A 8 -0.82 5.71 -23.59
C GLU A 8 -0.65 6.98 -22.73
N ALA A 9 -1.46 7.14 -21.68
CA ALA A 9 -1.34 8.27 -20.75
C ALA A 9 0.01 8.30 -20.05
N GLU A 10 0.51 7.14 -19.60
CA GLU A 10 1.82 6.99 -18.97
C GLU A 10 2.93 7.49 -19.90
N ALA A 11 2.94 7.03 -21.15
CA ALA A 11 3.91 7.45 -22.15
C ALA A 11 3.80 8.94 -22.54
N ILE A 12 2.61 9.54 -22.45
CA ILE A 12 2.40 10.97 -22.68
C ILE A 12 3.00 11.77 -21.52
N PHE A 13 2.62 11.45 -20.28
CA PHE A 13 3.09 12.20 -19.11
C PHE A 13 4.59 12.03 -18.87
N GLU A 14 5.14 10.83 -19.14
CA GLU A 14 6.57 10.59 -19.07
C GLU A 14 7.35 11.46 -20.08
N ARG A 15 6.92 11.50 -21.34
CA ARG A 15 7.56 12.36 -22.37
C ARG A 15 7.39 13.85 -22.07
N ALA A 16 6.27 14.24 -21.47
CA ALA A 16 6.02 15.62 -21.07
C ALA A 16 6.80 16.05 -19.82
N GLY A 17 7.43 15.11 -19.10
CA GLY A 17 8.04 15.38 -17.79
C GLY A 17 7.02 15.70 -16.69
N ASP A 18 5.74 15.42 -16.92
CA ASP A 18 4.67 15.64 -15.96
C ASP A 18 4.67 14.53 -14.91
N ARG A 19 5.45 14.75 -13.86
CA ARG A 19 5.55 13.84 -12.71
C ARG A 19 4.21 13.61 -12.03
N TRP A 20 3.33 14.61 -12.03
CA TRP A 20 2.06 14.52 -11.35
C TRP A 20 1.07 13.65 -12.11
N GLY A 21 0.90 13.92 -13.41
CA GLY A 21 0.12 13.08 -14.31
C GLY A 21 0.63 11.64 -14.31
N LEU A 22 1.95 11.45 -14.39
CA LEU A 22 2.57 10.13 -14.37
C LEU A 22 2.27 9.36 -13.08
N ALA A 23 2.40 9.99 -11.91
CA ALA A 23 2.12 9.33 -10.64
C ALA A 23 0.64 8.89 -10.52
N ILE A 24 -0.31 9.74 -10.93
CA ILE A 24 -1.73 9.38 -10.94
C ILE A 24 -1.99 8.21 -11.89
N THR A 25 -1.40 8.22 -13.09
CA THR A 25 -1.57 7.12 -14.04
C THR A 25 -1.04 5.81 -13.48
N LEU A 26 0.12 5.83 -12.83
CA LEU A 26 0.72 4.64 -12.19
C LEU A 26 -0.16 4.09 -11.06
N TRP A 27 -0.80 4.96 -10.29
CA TRP A 27 -1.80 4.55 -9.31
C TRP A 27 -2.99 3.83 -9.94
N ARG A 28 -3.53 4.35 -11.06
CA ARG A 28 -4.63 3.72 -11.77
C ARG A 28 -4.25 2.38 -12.41
N ILE A 29 -2.99 2.26 -12.84
CA ILE A 29 -2.44 0.97 -13.28
C ILE A 29 -2.38 0.00 -12.10
N ALA A 30 -1.91 0.45 -10.94
CA ALA A 30 -1.88 -0.38 -9.73
C ALA A 30 -3.27 -0.87 -9.33
N ASP A 31 -4.27 0.02 -9.25
CA ASP A 31 -5.67 -0.33 -8.95
C ASP A 31 -6.19 -1.42 -9.90
N LEU A 32 -5.89 -1.29 -11.20
CA LEU A 32 -6.30 -2.25 -12.22
C LEU A 32 -5.59 -3.60 -12.07
N GLU A 33 -4.33 -3.61 -11.68
CA GLU A 33 -3.56 -4.83 -11.47
C GLU A 33 -3.98 -5.54 -10.16
N VAL A 34 -4.30 -4.81 -9.10
CA VAL A 34 -4.94 -5.36 -7.88
C VAL A 34 -6.27 -6.02 -8.23
N ALA A 35 -7.13 -5.34 -9.00
CA ALA A 35 -8.41 -5.91 -9.45
C ALA A 35 -8.26 -7.18 -10.31
N ARG A 36 -7.07 -7.42 -10.87
CA ARG A 36 -6.72 -8.63 -11.63
C ARG A 36 -5.98 -9.68 -10.81
N GLY A 37 -5.77 -9.44 -9.51
CA GLY A 37 -4.98 -10.31 -8.62
C GLY A 37 -3.48 -10.30 -8.91
N ARG A 38 -2.97 -9.30 -9.64
CA ARG A 38 -1.56 -9.18 -10.03
C ARG A 38 -0.83 -8.25 -9.07
N LEU A 39 -0.69 -8.70 -7.84
CA LEU A 39 -0.17 -7.90 -6.73
C LEU A 39 1.27 -7.39 -6.99
N ASP A 40 2.14 -8.23 -7.57
CA ASP A 40 3.51 -7.83 -7.88
C ASP A 40 3.58 -6.71 -8.93
N SER A 41 2.70 -6.76 -9.94
CA SER A 41 2.59 -5.69 -10.95
C SER A 41 2.04 -4.40 -10.35
N ALA A 42 1.07 -4.51 -9.44
CA ALA A 42 0.52 -3.36 -8.73
C ALA A 42 1.58 -2.71 -7.84
N GLU A 43 2.34 -3.52 -7.10
CA GLU A 43 3.44 -3.08 -6.26
C GLU A 43 4.50 -2.32 -7.06
N ALA A 44 4.93 -2.89 -8.20
CA ALA A 44 5.91 -2.25 -9.08
C ALA A 44 5.41 -0.87 -9.58
N SER A 45 4.12 -0.76 -9.86
CA SER A 45 3.48 0.48 -10.31
C SER A 45 3.47 1.55 -9.20
N LEU A 46 3.08 1.19 -7.98
CA LEU A 46 3.11 2.12 -6.84
C LEU A 46 4.54 2.48 -6.41
N GLU A 47 5.50 1.56 -6.47
CA GLU A 47 6.91 1.86 -6.24
C GLU A 47 7.47 2.84 -7.27
N ARG A 48 7.07 2.71 -8.54
CA ARG A 48 7.40 3.71 -9.57
C ARG A 48 6.74 5.05 -9.26
N ALA A 49 5.47 5.07 -8.86
CA ALA A 49 4.79 6.31 -8.46
C ALA A 49 5.50 7.00 -7.29
N ARG A 50 5.94 6.22 -6.29
CA ARG A 50 6.72 6.71 -5.13
C ARG A 50 8.02 7.37 -5.58
N ARG A 51 8.78 6.75 -6.49
CA ARG A 51 10.01 7.34 -7.06
C ARG A 51 9.74 8.62 -7.84
N VAL A 52 8.66 8.67 -8.61
CA VAL A 52 8.26 9.86 -9.38
C VAL A 52 7.87 11.02 -8.47
N LEU A 53 7.17 10.73 -7.35
CA LEU A 53 6.76 11.71 -6.36
C LEU A 53 7.87 12.12 -5.39
N GLY A 54 8.88 11.28 -5.16
CA GLY A 54 9.94 11.51 -4.15
C GLY A 54 10.64 12.87 -4.26
N PRO A 55 11.02 13.36 -5.45
CA PRO A 55 11.61 14.69 -5.63
C PRO A 55 10.63 15.86 -5.45
N THR A 56 9.36 15.59 -5.12
CA THR A 56 8.31 16.61 -4.94
C THR A 56 8.03 16.83 -3.46
N GLN A 57 7.61 18.03 -3.05
CA GLN A 57 7.21 18.31 -1.65
C GLN A 57 5.77 17.86 -1.34
N ARG A 58 5.22 16.93 -2.14
CA ARG A 58 3.82 16.47 -2.04
C ARG A 58 3.69 15.32 -1.06
N GLU A 59 4.04 15.56 0.20
CA GLU A 59 4.09 14.52 1.25
C GLU A 59 2.79 13.74 1.40
N ARG A 60 1.63 14.40 1.34
CA ARG A 60 0.32 13.73 1.41
C ARG A 60 0.15 12.66 0.33
N TRP A 61 0.66 12.92 -0.86
CA TRP A 61 0.56 11.98 -1.99
C TRP A 61 1.58 10.85 -1.89
N ILE A 62 2.76 11.14 -1.38
CA ILE A 62 3.75 10.10 -1.06
C ILE A 62 3.19 9.19 0.05
N ALA A 63 2.58 9.78 1.09
CA ALA A 63 1.94 9.06 2.18
C ALA A 63 0.83 8.12 1.68
N ASN A 64 -0.08 8.64 0.83
CA ASN A 64 -1.09 7.80 0.18
C ASN A 64 -0.43 6.63 -0.57
N THR A 65 0.66 6.89 -1.31
CA THR A 65 1.31 5.88 -2.17
C THR A 65 1.92 4.76 -1.34
N VAL A 66 2.51 5.15 -0.22
CA VAL A 66 3.11 4.22 0.74
C VAL A 66 2.02 3.43 1.49
N ALA A 67 0.88 4.06 1.81
CA ALA A 67 -0.27 3.36 2.38
C ALA A 67 -0.87 2.32 1.40
N GLY A 68 -0.95 2.64 0.10
CA GLY A 68 -1.34 1.68 -0.93
C GLY A 68 -0.36 0.50 -1.08
N LEU A 69 0.95 0.75 -0.96
CA LEU A 69 1.94 -0.34 -0.89
C LEU A 69 1.73 -1.21 0.35
N ALA A 70 1.29 -0.64 1.48
CA ALA A 70 0.98 -1.41 2.67
C ALA A 70 -0.25 -2.31 2.49
N GLU A 71 -1.28 -1.84 1.79
CA GLU A 71 -2.44 -2.66 1.38
C GLU A 71 -1.98 -3.87 0.55
N ILE A 72 -1.17 -3.65 -0.49
CA ILE A 72 -0.65 -4.73 -1.32
C ILE A 72 0.18 -5.72 -0.48
N ALA A 73 1.02 -5.23 0.43
CA ALA A 73 1.79 -6.08 1.31
C ALA A 73 0.91 -6.95 2.23
N LEU A 74 -0.24 -6.45 2.70
CA LEU A 74 -1.21 -7.26 3.45
C LEU A 74 -1.84 -8.35 2.57
N GLU A 75 -2.23 -8.00 1.35
CA GLU A 75 -2.80 -8.98 0.39
C GLU A 75 -1.80 -10.07 0.01
N GLN A 76 -0.50 -9.75 -0.02
CA GLN A 76 0.59 -10.71 -0.20
C GLN A 76 0.91 -11.53 1.06
N GLY A 77 0.24 -11.29 2.19
CA GLY A 77 0.50 -12.01 3.45
C GLY A 77 1.74 -11.53 4.21
N ASN A 78 2.18 -10.30 3.99
CA ASN A 78 3.37 -9.70 4.61
C ASN A 78 2.99 -8.56 5.59
N PRO A 79 2.36 -8.88 6.74
CA PRO A 79 1.89 -7.87 7.69
C PRO A 79 3.00 -7.01 8.30
N ASP A 80 4.19 -7.56 8.51
CA ASP A 80 5.34 -6.81 9.05
C ASP A 80 5.77 -5.69 8.10
N ARG A 81 5.81 -6.01 6.79
CA ARG A 81 6.10 -5.04 5.74
C ARG A 81 5.01 -3.96 5.66
N ALA A 82 3.75 -4.36 5.75
CA ALA A 82 2.63 -3.43 5.78
C ALA A 82 2.71 -2.45 6.98
N VAL A 83 3.05 -2.93 8.17
CA VAL A 83 3.24 -2.08 9.36
C VAL A 83 4.38 -1.08 9.16
N ALA A 84 5.51 -1.51 8.59
CA ALA A 84 6.63 -0.60 8.30
C ALA A 84 6.22 0.52 7.34
N LEU A 85 5.52 0.16 6.26
CA LEU A 85 5.01 1.13 5.28
C LEU A 85 3.97 2.07 5.88
N LEU A 86 3.02 1.57 6.69
CA LEU A 86 2.04 2.42 7.37
C LEU A 86 2.70 3.42 8.33
N ARG A 87 3.73 3.02 9.08
CA ARG A 87 4.49 3.97 9.92
C ARG A 87 5.16 5.07 9.10
N GLU A 88 5.73 4.72 7.96
CA GLU A 88 6.32 5.68 7.03
C GLU A 88 5.26 6.64 6.44
N ALA A 89 4.06 6.14 6.11
CA ALA A 89 2.95 6.98 5.65
C ALA A 89 2.47 7.95 6.75
N ARG A 90 2.35 7.48 7.99
CA ARG A 90 1.97 8.28 9.15
C ARG A 90 2.92 9.46 9.36
N GLU A 91 4.23 9.23 9.32
CA GLU A 91 5.24 10.27 9.49
C GLU A 91 5.08 11.39 8.44
N ARG A 92 4.79 11.00 7.19
CA ARG A 92 4.56 11.97 6.12
C ARG A 92 3.28 12.78 6.29
N TYR A 93 2.16 12.15 6.66
CA TYR A 93 0.94 12.89 7.00
C TYR A 93 1.19 13.87 8.16
N ALA A 94 1.87 13.41 9.21
CA ALA A 94 2.21 14.24 10.37
C ALA A 94 3.10 15.43 9.99
N SER A 95 4.05 15.27 9.07
CA SER A 95 4.92 16.36 8.60
C SER A 95 4.16 17.53 7.96
N ARG A 96 2.92 17.31 7.51
CA ARG A 96 2.02 18.32 6.93
C ARG A 96 0.87 18.70 7.88
N HIS A 97 0.89 18.23 9.13
CA HIS A 97 -0.21 18.37 10.07
C HIS A 97 -1.54 17.80 9.54
N ASP A 98 -1.48 16.77 8.68
CA ASP A 98 -2.66 16.05 8.18
C ASP A 98 -3.12 15.04 9.25
N THR A 99 -3.94 15.52 10.20
CA THR A 99 -4.41 14.71 11.32
C THR A 99 -5.32 13.57 10.86
N LEU A 100 -6.14 13.81 9.83
CA LEU A 100 -7.06 12.80 9.29
C LEU A 100 -6.27 11.63 8.67
N GLY A 101 -5.21 11.91 7.91
CA GLY A 101 -4.34 10.87 7.37
C GLY A 101 -3.61 10.07 8.46
N VAL A 102 -3.19 10.74 9.54
CA VAL A 102 -2.60 10.05 10.71
C VAL A 102 -3.62 9.13 11.38
N GLU A 103 -4.84 9.60 11.61
CA GLU A 103 -5.90 8.81 12.25
C GLU A 103 -6.29 7.57 11.44
N ASP A 104 -6.43 7.71 10.12
CA ASP A 104 -6.72 6.59 9.20
C ASP A 104 -5.63 5.50 9.28
N VAL A 105 -4.36 5.92 9.19
CA VAL A 105 -3.23 4.99 9.27
C VAL A 105 -3.15 4.31 10.64
N GLU A 106 -3.43 5.02 11.72
CA GLU A 106 -3.45 4.47 13.07
C GLU A 106 -4.58 3.44 13.27
N GLU A 107 -5.75 3.66 12.66
CA GLU A 107 -6.83 2.68 12.65
C GLU A 107 -6.40 1.39 11.94
N ARG A 108 -5.76 1.51 10.77
CA ARG A 108 -5.24 0.37 10.00
C ARG A 108 -4.17 -0.39 10.77
N LEU A 109 -3.24 0.30 11.42
CA LEU A 109 -2.23 -0.33 12.29
C LEU A 109 -2.87 -1.10 13.44
N ARG A 110 -3.88 -0.53 14.10
CA ARG A 110 -4.65 -1.21 15.15
C ARG A 110 -5.37 -2.46 14.62
N ALA A 111 -5.93 -2.39 13.42
CA ALA A 111 -6.60 -3.52 12.79
C ALA A 111 -5.63 -4.69 12.54
N ILE A 112 -4.44 -4.42 12.00
CA ILE A 112 -3.38 -5.43 11.78
C ILE A 112 -2.97 -6.07 13.11
N ALA A 113 -2.71 -5.25 14.13
CA ALA A 113 -2.32 -5.74 15.45
C ALA A 113 -3.40 -6.62 16.10
N LYS A 114 -4.69 -6.28 15.90
CA LYS A 114 -5.82 -7.09 16.39
C LYS A 114 -5.89 -8.42 15.65
N ALA A 115 -5.73 -8.43 14.33
CA ALA A 115 -5.75 -9.65 13.52
C ALA A 115 -4.62 -10.62 13.91
N ALA A 116 -3.42 -10.11 14.19
CA ALA A 116 -2.30 -10.91 14.67
C ALA A 116 -2.58 -11.56 16.04
N GLN A 117 -3.25 -10.84 16.94
CA GLN A 117 -3.62 -11.36 18.26
C GLN A 117 -4.72 -12.43 18.20
N SER A 118 -5.65 -12.36 17.25
CA SER A 118 -6.65 -13.42 17.04
C SER A 118 -6.01 -14.67 16.44
N ALA A 119 -5.13 -14.52 15.46
CA ALA A 119 -4.43 -15.65 14.85
C ALA A 119 -3.54 -16.42 15.85
N GLY A 120 -2.92 -15.72 16.82
CA GLY A 120 -2.13 -16.35 17.88
C GLY A 120 -2.93 -17.05 18.98
N LYS A 121 -4.27 -16.87 19.04
CA LYS A 121 -5.14 -17.53 20.03
C LYS A 121 -5.81 -18.81 19.50
N GLU A 122 -5.74 -19.06 18.19
CA GLU A 122 -6.31 -20.23 17.52
C GLU A 122 -5.25 -21.34 17.34
N THR A 123 -4.76 -21.95 18.42
CA THR A 123 -4.29 -23.37 18.58
C THR A 123 -3.42 -23.52 19.85
N PRO A 124 -3.62 -24.59 20.65
CA PRO A 124 -3.19 -25.94 20.28
C PRO A 124 -4.36 -26.95 20.17
N PRO A 125 -4.24 -27.99 19.33
CA PRO A 125 -5.04 -29.20 19.52
C PRO A 125 -4.59 -29.85 20.83
N THR A 126 -5.46 -29.85 21.83
CA THR A 126 -5.31 -30.69 23.01
C THR A 126 -5.51 -32.14 22.57
N THR A 127 -4.47 -32.80 22.07
CA THR A 127 -4.43 -34.26 22.04
C THR A 127 -4.22 -34.75 23.48
N ARG A 128 -5.29 -34.69 24.26
CA ARG A 128 -5.43 -35.48 25.48
C ARG A 128 -5.73 -36.91 25.04
N SER A 129 -4.69 -37.69 24.76
CA SER A 129 -4.80 -39.15 24.66
C SER A 129 -4.19 -39.73 25.92
N THR A 130 -5.07 -39.97 26.89
CA THR A 130 -4.90 -40.89 28.01
C THR A 130 -5.31 -42.30 27.56
N PHE A 131 -4.71 -43.31 28.21
CA PHE A 131 -4.85 -44.77 28.06
C PHE A 131 -3.95 -45.37 26.95
N GLU A 132 -3.08 -46.36 27.20
CA GLU A 132 -3.00 -47.41 28.24
C GLU A 132 -1.64 -47.46 28.97
#